data_AF-A0A821RZH7-F1
#
_entry.id   AF-A0A821RZH7-F1
#
_cell.length_a   1.000
_cell.length_b   1.000
_cell.length_c   1.000
_cell.angle_alpha   90.00
_cell.angle_beta   90.00
_cell.angle_gamma   90.00
#
_symmetry.space_group_name_H-M   'P 1'
#
loop_
_entity.id
_entity.type
_entity.pdbx_description
1 polymer ?
#
loop_
_entity_poly.entity_id
_entity_poly.type
_entity_poly.pdbx_seq_one_letter_code
_entity_poly.pdbx_strand_id
1 'polypeptide(L)'
;GVEVVVSDPTVVDNITVLDVDEDVDVVVIDAVLVDNVAVVDVEEDVEAVASDAPVVDNITVPGVDEDVDVVVSDAVVIENVAVDDVEEDVNVVVPDAAVVDNLAVVDVDGVVDVVVPDAVVV
;
A
#
# COMPACT_ATOMS: atom_id res chain seq x y z
N GLY A 1 -12.82 6.48 11.10
CA GLY A 1 -11.94 5.55 10.42
C GLY A 1 -11.63 4.28 11.19
N VAL A 2 -11.06 3.32 10.46
CA VAL A 2 -10.51 2.03 10.91
C VAL A 2 -9.00 2.13 10.98
N GLU A 3 -8.40 1.75 12.11
CA GLU A 3 -6.94 1.76 12.28
C GLU A 3 -6.45 0.33 12.59
N VAL A 4 -5.51 -0.17 11.78
CA VAL A 4 -4.85 -1.46 11.96
C VAL A 4 -3.35 -1.24 12.08
N VAL A 5 -2.80 -1.44 13.27
CA VAL A 5 -1.35 -1.35 13.51
C VAL A 5 -0.78 -2.70 13.94
N VAL A 6 0.23 -3.17 13.20
CA VAL A 6 0.99 -4.39 13.52
C VAL A 6 2.46 -4.02 13.67
N SER A 7 3.05 -4.32 14.83
CA SER A 7 4.44 -3.96 15.16
C SER A 7 5.23 -5.16 15.64
N ASP A 8 6.49 -5.25 15.19
CA ASP A 8 7.42 -6.36 15.47
C ASP A 8 6.94 -7.78 15.10
N PRO A 9 6.11 -8.01 14.05
CA PRO A 9 5.77 -9.36 13.64
C PRO A 9 6.98 -10.02 12.97
N THR A 10 7.14 -11.33 13.07
CA THR A 10 8.07 -12.00 12.13
C THR A 10 7.47 -12.05 10.73
N VAL A 11 6.17 -12.35 10.64
CA VAL A 11 5.42 -12.44 9.37
C VAL A 11 4.05 -11.84 9.59
N VAL A 12 3.60 -11.01 8.67
CA VAL A 12 2.19 -10.64 8.48
C VAL A 12 1.66 -11.44 7.30
N ASP A 13 0.75 -12.37 7.58
CA ASP A 13 0.17 -13.25 6.57
C ASP A 13 -0.87 -12.49 5.74
N ASN A 14 -1.96 -12.02 6.36
CA ASN A 14 -2.99 -11.27 5.67
C ASN A 14 -3.57 -10.17 6.57
N ILE A 15 -3.64 -8.96 6.03
CA ILE A 15 -4.50 -7.87 6.53
C ILE A 15 -5.54 -7.60 5.46
N THR A 16 -6.81 -7.52 5.87
CA THR A 16 -7.92 -7.22 4.96
C THR A 16 -8.90 -6.30 5.67
N VAL A 17 -9.18 -5.16 5.05
CA VAL A 17 -10.20 -4.18 5.44
C VAL A 17 -11.15 -4.01 4.25
N LEU A 18 -12.45 -4.09 4.49
CA LEU A 18 -13.49 -4.08 3.45
C LEU A 18 -14.66 -3.19 3.89
N ASP A 19 -15.32 -2.55 2.94
CA ASP A 19 -16.63 -1.89 3.09
C ASP A 19 -16.63 -0.86 4.25
N VAL A 20 -15.82 0.20 4.15
CA VAL A 20 -15.67 1.21 5.20
C VAL A 20 -16.13 2.59 4.72
N ASP A 21 -17.13 3.16 5.39
CA ASP A 21 -17.68 4.50 5.07
C ASP A 21 -16.82 5.67 5.63
N GLU A 22 -15.65 5.39 6.19
CA GLU A 22 -14.76 6.35 6.87
C GLU A 22 -13.28 6.03 6.57
N ASP A 23 -12.36 6.93 6.94
CA ASP A 23 -10.90 6.75 6.74
C ASP A 23 -10.35 5.35 7.12
N VAL A 24 -9.35 4.85 6.41
CA VAL A 24 -8.66 3.59 6.76
C VAL A 24 -7.15 3.79 6.84
N ASP A 25 -6.57 3.50 8.02
CA ASP A 25 -5.13 3.48 8.25
C ASP A 25 -4.66 2.04 8.51
N VAL A 26 -3.82 1.49 7.63
CA VAL A 26 -3.17 0.19 7.82
C VAL A 26 -1.66 0.39 7.90
N VAL A 27 -1.08 0.09 9.06
CA VAL A 27 0.35 0.30 9.33
C VAL A 27 1.01 -0.99 9.81
N VAL A 28 1.99 -1.46 9.06
CA VAL A 28 2.87 -2.59 9.44
C VAL A 28 4.28 -2.09 9.63
N ILE A 29 4.88 -2.40 10.78
CA ILE A 29 6.23 -1.94 11.15
C ILE A 29 7.04 -3.12 11.67
N ASP A 30 8.33 -3.17 11.31
CA ASP A 30 9.31 -4.13 11.81
C ASP A 30 8.94 -5.60 11.50
N ALA A 31 8.33 -5.83 10.33
CA ALA A 31 8.06 -7.18 9.81
C ALA A 31 9.30 -7.76 9.10
N VAL A 32 9.50 -9.09 9.08
CA VAL A 32 10.45 -9.67 8.12
C VAL A 32 9.80 -9.87 6.75
N LEU A 33 8.50 -10.16 6.75
CA LEU A 33 7.70 -10.39 5.56
C LEU A 33 6.29 -9.83 5.79
N VAL A 34 5.79 -9.09 4.80
CA VAL A 34 4.37 -8.77 4.64
C VAL A 34 3.88 -9.48 3.40
N ASP A 35 3.04 -10.50 3.54
CA ASP A 35 2.54 -11.29 2.42
C ASP A 35 1.39 -10.53 1.71
N ASN A 36 0.32 -10.17 2.43
CA ASN A 36 -0.77 -9.43 1.79
C ASN A 36 -1.43 -8.37 2.68
N VAL A 37 -1.59 -7.17 2.11
CA VAL A 37 -2.41 -6.08 2.65
C VAL A 37 -3.43 -5.68 1.59
N ALA A 38 -4.70 -5.80 1.94
CA ALA A 38 -5.81 -5.40 1.08
C ALA A 38 -6.75 -4.44 1.82
N VAL A 39 -7.01 -3.28 1.22
CA VAL A 39 -8.03 -2.32 1.67
C VAL A 39 -8.95 -2.08 0.49
N VAL A 40 -10.24 -2.37 0.63
CA VAL A 40 -11.18 -2.44 -0.51
C VAL A 40 -12.46 -1.72 -0.14
N ASP A 41 -13.01 -0.95 -1.08
CA ASP A 41 -14.32 -0.30 -0.98
C ASP A 41 -14.39 0.65 0.24
N VAL A 42 -13.72 1.81 0.14
CA VAL A 42 -13.64 2.86 1.19
C VAL A 42 -14.23 4.18 0.68
N GLU A 43 -15.14 4.80 1.43
CA GLU A 43 -15.81 6.07 1.01
C GLU A 43 -15.00 7.34 1.33
N GLU A 44 -13.97 7.27 2.18
CA GLU A 44 -13.06 8.38 2.51
C GLU A 44 -11.60 7.99 2.14
N ASP A 45 -10.61 8.43 2.93
CA ASP A 45 -9.19 8.25 2.63
C ASP A 45 -8.64 6.86 3.00
N VAL A 46 -7.58 6.42 2.32
CA VAL A 46 -6.79 5.24 2.69
C VAL A 46 -5.31 5.56 2.83
N GLU A 47 -4.73 5.27 3.99
CA GLU A 47 -3.28 5.22 4.21
C GLU A 47 -2.84 3.75 4.43
N ALA A 48 -1.97 3.24 3.56
CA ALA A 48 -1.38 1.90 3.68
C ALA A 48 0.15 1.98 3.76
N VAL A 49 0.69 1.67 4.93
CA VAL A 49 2.13 1.77 5.23
C VAL A 49 2.73 0.42 5.59
N ALA A 50 3.84 0.08 4.93
CA ALA A 50 4.75 -0.98 5.34
C ALA A 50 6.16 -0.41 5.53
N SER A 51 6.68 -0.47 6.76
CA SER A 51 8.02 0.00 7.10
C SER A 51 8.88 -1.11 7.68
N ASP A 52 10.18 -1.05 7.42
CA ASP A 52 11.18 -2.00 7.93
C ASP A 52 10.87 -3.46 7.57
N ALA A 53 10.18 -3.66 6.44
CA ALA A 53 9.78 -4.96 5.91
C ALA A 53 10.59 -5.31 4.66
N PRO A 54 11.67 -6.11 4.75
CA PRO A 54 12.58 -6.33 3.63
C PRO A 54 11.93 -7.05 2.44
N VAL A 55 10.80 -7.74 2.67
CA VAL A 55 9.97 -8.33 1.62
C VAL A 55 8.52 -7.94 1.85
N VAL A 56 7.88 -7.41 0.80
CA VAL A 56 6.45 -7.13 0.74
C VAL A 56 5.90 -7.78 -0.52
N ASP A 57 5.05 -8.80 -0.38
CA ASP A 57 4.54 -9.51 -1.56
C ASP A 57 3.42 -8.67 -2.21
N ASN A 58 2.35 -8.33 -1.48
CA ASN A 58 1.21 -7.63 -2.07
C ASN A 58 0.66 -6.50 -1.20
N ILE A 59 0.48 -5.33 -1.81
CA ILE A 59 -0.41 -4.27 -1.33
C ILE A 59 -1.43 -3.96 -2.41
N THR A 60 -2.71 -4.00 -2.06
CA THR A 60 -3.83 -3.76 -2.98
C THR A 60 -4.84 -2.81 -2.36
N VAL A 61 -5.16 -1.73 -3.09
CA VAL A 61 -6.11 -0.71 -2.66
C VAL A 61 -7.09 -0.36 -3.79
N PRO A 62 -8.09 -1.20 -4.07
CA PRO A 62 -9.19 -0.89 -5.00
C PRO A 62 -10.35 -0.12 -4.35
N GLY A 63 -10.99 0.76 -5.11
CA GLY A 63 -12.32 1.29 -4.81
C GLY A 63 -12.31 2.28 -3.65
N VAL A 64 -11.70 3.45 -3.86
CA VAL A 64 -11.60 4.52 -2.85
C VAL A 64 -12.22 5.81 -3.41
N ASP A 65 -13.15 6.40 -2.68
CA ASP A 65 -13.85 7.61 -3.16
C ASP A 65 -13.03 8.90 -2.95
N GLU A 66 -12.11 8.95 -1.98
CA GLU A 66 -11.23 10.11 -1.75
C GLU A 66 -9.76 9.77 -2.10
N ASP A 67 -8.81 10.02 -1.19
CA ASP A 67 -7.38 9.90 -1.48
C ASP A 67 -6.79 8.55 -1.07
N VAL A 68 -5.75 8.10 -1.78
CA VAL A 68 -4.95 6.93 -1.41
C VAL A 68 -3.48 7.30 -1.26
N ASP A 69 -2.89 6.98 -0.10
CA ASP A 69 -1.44 7.04 0.13
C ASP A 69 -0.89 5.65 0.47
N VAL A 70 -0.03 5.12 -0.41
CA VAL A 70 0.69 3.86 -0.18
C VAL A 70 2.18 4.15 0.00
N VAL A 71 2.71 3.80 1.18
CA VAL A 71 4.12 4.00 1.49
C VAL A 71 4.76 2.67 1.85
N VAL A 72 5.81 2.28 1.11
CA VAL A 72 6.62 1.11 1.42
C VAL A 72 8.08 1.52 1.58
N SER A 73 8.54 1.57 2.82
CA SER A 73 9.90 2.00 3.19
C SER A 73 10.76 0.84 3.67
N ASP A 74 12.06 0.92 3.42
CA ASP A 74 13.07 -0.08 3.82
C ASP A 74 12.81 -1.52 3.33
N ALA A 75 11.95 -1.68 2.32
CA ALA A 75 11.80 -2.94 1.61
C ALA A 75 12.95 -3.16 0.63
N VAL A 76 13.38 -4.40 0.45
CA VAL A 76 14.36 -4.77 -0.58
C VAL A 76 13.64 -5.26 -1.82
N VAL A 77 12.60 -6.05 -1.64
CA VAL A 77 11.79 -6.65 -2.71
C VAL A 77 10.32 -6.35 -2.46
N ILE A 78 9.65 -5.88 -3.51
CA ILE A 78 8.21 -5.70 -3.53
C ILE A 78 7.66 -6.44 -4.74
N GLU A 79 6.78 -7.43 -4.54
CA GLU A 79 6.27 -8.21 -5.68
C GLU A 79 5.14 -7.45 -6.41
N ASN A 80 4.23 -6.81 -5.67
CA ASN A 80 3.08 -6.11 -6.25
C ASN A 80 2.57 -4.98 -5.36
N VAL A 81 2.40 -3.80 -5.97
CA VAL A 81 1.59 -2.70 -5.44
C VAL A 81 0.56 -2.33 -6.50
N ALA A 82 -0.73 -2.45 -6.15
CA ALA A 82 -1.82 -2.10 -7.02
C ALA A 82 -2.79 -1.15 -6.32
N VAL A 83 -3.10 -0.04 -6.98
CA VAL A 83 -4.15 0.90 -6.60
C VAL A 83 -5.02 1.12 -7.84
N ASP A 84 -6.33 0.97 -7.68
CA ASP A 84 -7.30 1.07 -8.78
C ASP A 84 -8.65 1.61 -8.31
N ASP A 85 -9.42 2.17 -9.25
CA ASP A 85 -10.75 2.73 -9.00
C ASP A 85 -10.72 3.78 -7.85
N VAL A 86 -10.00 4.89 -8.05
CA VAL A 86 -9.91 6.01 -7.07
C VAL A 86 -10.50 7.30 -7.65
N GLU A 87 -11.42 7.97 -6.94
CA GLU A 87 -12.07 9.19 -7.48
C GLU A 87 -11.23 10.48 -7.30
N GLU A 88 -10.38 10.58 -6.27
CA GLU A 88 -9.48 11.72 -6.06
C GLU A 88 -8.00 11.39 -6.35
N ASP A 89 -7.08 11.67 -5.41
CA ASP A 89 -5.64 11.60 -5.66
C ASP A 89 -5.02 10.28 -5.18
N VAL A 90 -3.97 9.85 -5.87
CA VAL A 90 -3.16 8.68 -5.46
C VAL A 90 -1.71 9.08 -5.33
N ASN A 91 -1.13 8.77 -4.17
CA ASN A 91 0.29 8.86 -3.89
C ASN A 91 0.86 7.46 -3.61
N VAL A 92 1.90 7.06 -4.34
CA VAL A 92 2.63 5.81 -4.06
C VAL A 92 4.12 6.10 -3.93
N VAL A 93 4.67 5.81 -2.76
CA VAL A 93 6.06 6.13 -2.41
C VAL A 93 6.82 4.88 -1.99
N VAL A 94 7.85 4.56 -2.76
CA VAL A 94 8.71 3.39 -2.56
C VAL A 94 10.18 3.81 -2.70
N PRO A 95 10.77 4.44 -1.68
CA PRO A 95 12.05 5.13 -1.81
C PRO A 95 13.25 4.19 -1.87
N ASP A 96 13.24 3.09 -1.11
CA ASP A 96 14.43 2.27 -0.83
C ASP A 96 14.40 0.85 -1.44
N ALA A 97 13.38 0.54 -2.24
CA ALA A 97 13.28 -0.78 -2.89
C ALA A 97 14.39 -1.01 -3.90
N ALA A 98 14.98 -2.21 -3.89
CA ALA A 98 15.89 -2.63 -4.94
C ALA A 98 15.13 -3.16 -6.17
N VAL A 99 14.00 -3.84 -5.93
CA VAL A 99 13.14 -4.44 -6.96
C VAL A 99 11.69 -4.18 -6.64
N VAL A 100 10.93 -3.75 -7.65
CA VAL A 100 9.47 -3.69 -7.65
C VAL A 100 8.99 -4.47 -8.87
N ASP A 101 8.45 -5.68 -8.67
CA ASP A 101 8.08 -6.54 -9.81
C ASP A 101 6.82 -6.03 -10.52
N ASN A 102 5.81 -5.53 -9.79
CA ASN A 102 4.64 -4.91 -10.39
C ASN A 102 4.24 -3.68 -9.59
N LEU A 103 4.02 -2.59 -10.32
CA LEU A 103 3.45 -1.36 -9.79
C LEU A 103 2.38 -0.87 -10.75
N ALA A 104 1.14 -0.85 -10.29
CA ALA A 104 0.00 -0.41 -11.07
C ALA A 104 -0.79 0.63 -10.27
N VAL A 105 -0.96 1.79 -10.88
CA VAL A 105 -1.94 2.80 -10.46
C VAL A 105 -2.78 3.11 -11.69
N VAL A 106 -4.05 2.71 -11.68
CA VAL A 106 -4.95 2.79 -12.83
C VAL A 106 -6.32 3.30 -12.40
N ASP A 107 -7.12 3.79 -13.35
CA ASP A 107 -8.50 4.22 -13.10
C ASP A 107 -8.62 5.22 -11.92
N VAL A 108 -7.75 6.24 -11.97
CA VAL A 108 -7.74 7.38 -11.04
C VAL A 108 -8.26 8.63 -11.75
N ASP A 109 -9.26 9.30 -11.17
CA ASP A 109 -9.85 10.52 -11.73
C ASP A 109 -9.04 11.79 -11.39
N GLY A 110 -8.32 11.81 -10.26
CA GLY A 110 -7.44 12.90 -9.83
C GLY A 110 -5.97 12.75 -10.24
N VAL A 111 -5.08 13.19 -9.36
CA VAL A 111 -3.63 13.24 -9.59
C VAL A 111 -2.99 11.93 -9.13
N VAL A 112 -2.09 11.41 -9.96
CA VAL A 112 -1.26 10.25 -9.62
C VAL A 112 0.18 10.71 -9.44
N ASP A 113 0.73 10.58 -8.22
CA ASP A 113 2.15 10.74 -7.92
C ASP A 113 2.76 9.39 -7.53
N VAL A 114 3.84 9.01 -8.21
CA VAL A 114 4.50 7.72 -8.04
C VAL A 114 6.00 7.95 -7.97
N VAL A 115 6.58 7.63 -6.82
CA VAL A 115 7.99 7.88 -6.52
C VAL A 115 8.71 6.57 -6.20
N VAL A 116 9.50 6.10 -7.17
CA VAL A 116 10.31 4.87 -7.07
C VAL A 116 11.72 5.12 -7.61
N PRO A 117 12.56 5.91 -6.91
CA PRO A 117 13.77 6.49 -7.49
C PRO A 117 14.91 5.49 -7.73
N ASP A 118 15.01 4.44 -6.91
CA ASP A 118 16.16 3.53 -6.88
C ASP A 118 15.84 2.08 -7.28
N ALA A 119 14.56 1.74 -7.44
CA ALA A 119 14.16 0.37 -7.75
C ALA A 119 14.26 0.04 -9.24
N VAL A 120 14.59 -1.22 -9.54
CA VAL A 120 14.31 -1.81 -10.84
C VAL A 120 12.83 -2.19 -10.86
N VAL A 121 12.03 -1.50 -11.67
CA VAL A 121 10.65 -1.87 -11.97
C VAL A 121 10.65 -2.79 -13.19
N VAL A 122 10.10 -4.02 -13.06
CA VAL A 122 10.28 -5.10 -14.05
C VAL A 122 9.01 -5.54 -14.77
#